data_AF-A0A8I0Q007-F1
#
_entry.id   AF-A0A8I0Q007-F1
#
_cell.length_a   1.000
_cell.length_b   1.000
_cell.length_c   1.000
_cell.angle_alpha   90.00
_cell.angle_beta   90.00
_cell.angle_gamma   90.00
#
_symmetry.space_group_name_H-M   'P 1'
#
loop_
_entity.id
_entity.type
_entity.pdbx_description
1 polymer ?
#
loop_
_entity_poly.entity_id
_entity_poly.type
_entity_poly.pdbx_seq_one_letter_code
_entity_poly.pdbx_strand_id
1 'polypeptide(L)'
;MNPWEQYADDVRNGRIPACKRLKQAVERYYADLNNPVYTFDTEAVTRFTGFSRVCPHVKGHLRGKPVELEPWQQFAFANLLGFKVRATGRRKYRSAYIQVPRKNAKSTVAAILADWFLVMEDGQQDIYTAAVSRDQA
;
A
#
# COMPACT_ATOMS: atom_id res chain seq x y z
N MET A 1 -5.34 16.46 5.84
CA MET A 1 -4.53 15.80 4.79
C MET A 1 -4.13 14.44 5.32
N ASN A 2 -4.36 13.38 4.55
CA ASN A 2 -4.06 12.02 4.98
C ASN A 2 -2.54 11.76 4.95
N PRO A 3 -1.98 10.82 5.75
CA PRO A 3 -0.53 10.64 5.81
C PRO A 3 0.13 10.29 4.47
N TRP A 4 -0.56 9.57 3.58
CA TRP A 4 -0.04 9.26 2.24
C TRP A 4 -0.06 10.46 1.29
N GLU A 5 -1.02 11.36 1.42
CA GLU A 5 -1.07 12.62 0.65
C GLU A 5 0.08 13.52 1.06
N GLN A 6 0.32 13.65 2.38
CA GLN A 6 1.44 14.41 2.90
C GLN A 6 2.77 13.85 2.40
N TYR A 7 2.93 12.52 2.41
CA TYR A 7 4.13 11.88 1.85
C TYR A 7 4.32 12.18 0.35
N ALA A 8 3.25 12.13 -0.44
CA ALA A 8 3.29 12.47 -1.86
C ALA A 8 3.69 13.94 -2.07
N ASP A 9 3.13 14.86 -1.27
CA ASP A 9 3.47 16.28 -1.30
C ASP A 9 4.92 16.53 -0.89
N ASP A 10 5.41 15.86 0.14
CA ASP A 10 6.78 16.02 0.62
C ASP A 10 7.80 15.50 -0.40
N VAL A 11 7.49 14.42 -1.13
CA VAL A 11 8.30 13.95 -2.25
C VAL A 11 8.24 14.94 -3.43
N ARG A 12 7.05 15.42 -3.80
CA ARG A 12 6.86 16.35 -4.92
C ARG A 12 7.59 17.67 -4.69
N ASN A 13 7.54 18.19 -3.47
CA ASN A 13 8.18 19.43 -3.07
C ASN A 13 9.67 19.26 -2.69
N GLY A 14 10.22 18.05 -2.81
CA GLY A 14 11.63 17.78 -2.56
C GLY A 14 12.05 17.77 -1.08
N ARG A 15 11.10 17.78 -0.14
CA ARG A 15 11.38 17.61 1.30
C ARG A 15 11.87 16.20 1.61
N ILE A 16 11.31 15.20 0.93
CA ILE A 16 11.80 13.82 0.95
C ILE A 16 12.64 13.58 -0.31
N PRO A 17 13.95 13.32 -0.19
CA PRO A 17 14.77 12.92 -1.32
C PRO A 17 14.24 11.63 -1.95
N ALA A 18 13.96 11.68 -3.24
CA ALA A 18 13.32 10.58 -3.97
C ALA A 18 14.04 10.27 -5.27
N CYS A 19 14.18 8.98 -5.58
CA CYS A 19 14.69 8.54 -6.87
C CYS A 19 13.71 8.88 -8.00
N LYS A 20 14.19 8.83 -9.25
CA LYS A 20 13.38 9.11 -10.45
C LYS A 20 12.07 8.32 -10.48
N ARG A 21 12.09 7.03 -10.09
CA ARG A 21 10.92 6.15 -10.13
C ARG A 21 9.86 6.51 -9.10
N LEU A 22 10.29 6.92 -7.89
CA LEU A 22 9.36 7.37 -6.85
C LEU A 22 8.73 8.72 -7.24
N LYS A 23 9.51 9.66 -7.78
CA LYS A 23 8.97 10.91 -8.32
C LYS A 23 7.92 10.65 -9.41
N GLN A 24 8.22 9.75 -10.36
CA GLN A 24 7.25 9.33 -11.39
C GLN A 24 5.97 8.70 -10.82
N ALA A 25 6.07 7.95 -9.72
CA ALA A 25 4.90 7.38 -9.05
C ALA A 25 4.03 8.48 -8.39
N VAL A 26 4.66 9.49 -7.79
CA VAL A 26 3.97 10.66 -7.20
C VAL A 26 3.30 11.51 -8.28
N GLU A 27 3.98 11.80 -9.38
CA GLU A 27 3.36 12.51 -10.50
C GLU A 27 2.17 11.74 -11.08
N ARG A 28 2.29 10.41 -11.23
CA ARG A 28 1.18 9.57 -11.66
C ARG A 28 0.01 9.60 -10.67
N TYR A 29 0.28 9.59 -9.37
CA TYR A 29 -0.75 9.71 -8.33
C TYR A 29 -1.59 10.99 -8.53
N TYR A 30 -0.95 12.15 -8.70
CA TYR A 30 -1.69 13.40 -8.96
C TYR A 30 -2.37 13.41 -10.34
N ALA A 31 -1.74 12.87 -11.37
CA ALA A 31 -2.37 12.75 -12.69
C ALA A 31 -3.66 11.91 -12.62
N ASP A 32 -3.65 10.83 -11.83
CA ASP A 32 -4.81 9.96 -11.65
C ASP A 32 -5.91 10.59 -10.80
N LEU A 33 -5.56 11.38 -9.78
CA LEU A 33 -6.53 12.17 -9.01
C LEU A 33 -7.28 13.17 -9.89
N ASN A 34 -6.60 13.75 -10.89
CA ASN A 34 -7.19 14.73 -11.81
C ASN A 34 -7.84 14.09 -13.05
N ASN A 35 -7.85 12.76 -13.16
CA ASN A 35 -8.39 12.06 -14.32
C ASN A 35 -9.84 11.62 -14.05
N PRO A 36 -10.83 12.08 -14.86
CA PRO A 36 -12.25 11.74 -14.63
C PRO A 36 -12.57 10.25 -14.79
N VAL A 37 -11.72 9.48 -15.47
CA VAL A 37 -11.85 8.02 -15.61
C VAL A 37 -11.72 7.31 -14.27
N TYR A 38 -11.02 7.91 -13.30
CA TYR A 38 -10.76 7.30 -12.00
C TYR A 38 -11.54 8.00 -10.88
N THR A 39 -11.76 7.24 -9.82
CA THR A 39 -12.21 7.69 -8.51
C THR A 39 -11.20 7.24 -7.48
N PHE A 40 -10.97 8.05 -6.45
CA PHE A 40 -10.13 7.68 -5.33
C PHE A 40 -11.01 7.32 -4.13
N ASP A 41 -10.92 6.06 -3.70
CA ASP A 41 -11.64 5.50 -2.56
C ASP A 41 -10.79 5.66 -1.29
N THR A 42 -10.93 6.81 -0.65
CA THR A 42 -10.26 7.13 0.62
C THR A 42 -10.65 6.18 1.74
N GLU A 43 -11.90 5.70 1.74
CA GLU A 43 -12.40 4.81 2.78
C GLU A 43 -11.70 3.44 2.71
N ALA A 44 -11.54 2.87 1.52
CA ALA A 44 -10.80 1.62 1.33
C ALA A 44 -9.37 1.70 1.88
N VAL A 45 -8.67 2.81 1.63
CA VAL A 45 -7.30 3.04 2.15
C VAL A 45 -7.31 3.22 3.67
N THR A 46 -8.29 3.95 4.20
CA THR A 46 -8.43 4.18 5.65
C THR A 46 -8.76 2.88 6.39
N ARG A 47 -9.62 2.03 5.84
CA ARG A 47 -9.92 0.71 6.41
C ARG A 47 -8.72 -0.21 6.39
N PHE A 48 -7.95 -0.24 5.29
CA PHE A 48 -6.73 -1.03 5.21
C PHE A 48 -5.66 -0.57 6.22
N THR A 49 -5.46 0.74 6.35
CA THR A 49 -4.52 1.30 7.35
C THR A 49 -5.00 1.07 8.78
N GLY A 50 -6.32 1.08 9.04
CA GLY A 50 -6.89 0.67 10.32
C GLY A 50 -6.68 -0.82 10.60
N PHE A 51 -6.87 -1.68 9.60
CA PHE A 51 -6.69 -3.12 9.70
C PHE A 51 -5.24 -3.49 10.07
N SER A 52 -4.24 -2.77 9.56
CA SER A 52 -2.85 -3.03 9.92
C SER A 52 -2.60 -2.95 11.44
N ARG A 53 -3.36 -2.10 12.15
CA ARG A 53 -3.26 -1.94 13.61
C ARG A 53 -3.87 -3.10 14.39
N VAL A 54 -4.74 -3.88 13.75
CA VAL A 54 -5.28 -5.12 14.32
C VAL A 54 -4.25 -6.25 14.19
N CYS A 55 -3.37 -6.19 13.20
CA CYS A 55 -2.27 -7.13 13.05
C CYS A 55 -1.15 -6.83 14.07
N PRO A 56 -0.77 -7.78 14.95
CA PRO A 56 0.33 -7.57 15.87
C PRO A 56 1.67 -7.88 15.22
N HIS A 57 2.73 -7.20 15.67
CA HIS A 57 4.09 -7.66 15.38
C HIS A 57 4.31 -9.06 15.97
N VAL A 58 4.72 -10.02 15.13
CA VAL A 58 4.90 -11.42 15.55
C VAL A 58 6.25 -11.69 16.24
N LYS A 59 7.24 -10.81 16.06
CA LYS A 59 8.61 -11.00 16.54
C LYS A 59 9.33 -9.68 16.84
N GLY A 60 10.45 -9.78 17.56
CA GLY A 60 11.31 -8.65 17.92
C GLY A 60 10.79 -7.83 19.10
N HIS A 61 11.42 -6.69 19.36
CA HIS A 61 11.12 -5.81 20.50
C HIS A 61 9.70 -5.22 20.48
N LEU A 62 9.03 -5.22 19.31
CA LEU A 62 7.66 -4.75 19.15
C LEU A 62 6.62 -5.87 19.29
N ARG A 63 7.02 -7.11 19.60
CA ARG A 63 6.11 -8.26 19.63
C ARG A 63 4.83 -7.97 20.43
N GLY A 64 3.68 -8.27 19.83
CA GLY A 64 2.36 -8.05 20.42
C GLY A 64 1.81 -6.62 20.28
N LYS A 65 2.63 -5.65 19.83
CA LYS A 65 2.16 -4.29 19.55
C LYS A 65 1.49 -4.22 18.17
N PRO A 66 0.52 -3.32 17.96
CA PRO A 66 -0.05 -3.00 16.65
C PRO A 66 1.01 -2.65 15.60
N VAL A 67 0.80 -3.05 14.35
CA VAL A 67 1.61 -2.60 13.23
C VAL A 67 1.10 -1.26 12.71
N GLU A 68 1.89 -0.21 12.94
CA GLU A 68 1.68 1.12 12.34
C GLU A 68 2.39 1.21 10.99
N LEU A 69 1.63 1.49 9.93
CA LEU A 69 2.21 1.65 8.59
C LEU A 69 2.92 3.00 8.47
N GLU A 70 4.15 2.97 7.95
CA GLU A 70 4.91 4.18 7.64
C GLU A 70 4.28 4.95 6.48
N PRO A 71 4.50 6.28 6.36
CA PRO A 71 3.87 7.10 5.32
C PRO A 71 4.09 6.58 3.89
N TRP A 72 5.27 6.05 3.57
CA TRP A 72 5.55 5.48 2.24
C TRP A 72 4.77 4.17 1.99
N GLN A 73 4.53 3.36 3.03
CA GLN A 73 3.74 2.14 2.94
C GLN A 73 2.28 2.51 2.69
N GLN A 74 1.76 3.48 3.46
CA GLN A 74 0.43 4.03 3.23
C GLN A 74 0.29 4.59 1.82
N PHE A 75 1.30 5.29 1.29
CA PHE A 75 1.29 5.77 -0.10
C PHE A 75 1.27 4.64 -1.13
N ALA A 76 2.04 3.57 -0.92
CA ALA A 76 2.02 2.41 -1.80
C ALA A 76 0.62 1.77 -1.85
N PHE A 77 -0.02 1.58 -0.68
CA PHE A 77 -1.35 0.97 -0.59
C PHE A 77 -2.47 1.93 -0.99
N ALA A 78 -2.30 3.24 -0.81
CA ALA A 78 -3.20 4.26 -1.35
C ALA A 78 -3.29 4.17 -2.87
N ASN A 79 -2.15 3.99 -3.54
CA ASN A 79 -2.13 3.78 -4.99
C ASN A 79 -2.83 2.46 -5.36
N LEU A 80 -2.51 1.36 -4.68
CA LEU A 80 -3.01 0.02 -5.00
C LEU A 80 -4.51 -0.16 -4.76
N LEU A 81 -5.01 0.31 -3.62
CA LEU A 81 -6.35 0.04 -3.13
C LEU A 81 -7.31 1.21 -3.39
N GLY A 82 -6.80 2.44 -3.42
CA GLY A 82 -7.63 3.64 -3.51
C GLY A 82 -8.12 3.94 -4.93
N PHE A 83 -7.31 3.76 -5.97
CA PHE A 83 -7.76 4.09 -7.32
C PHE A 83 -8.69 3.02 -7.91
N LYS A 84 -9.89 3.43 -8.29
CA LYS A 84 -10.90 2.63 -8.99
C LYS A 84 -11.26 3.25 -10.34
N VAL A 85 -11.58 2.42 -11.32
CA VAL A 85 -12.13 2.86 -12.60
C VAL A 85 -13.60 3.22 -12.40
N ARG A 86 -13.96 4.49 -12.56
CA ARG A 86 -15.29 5.03 -12.27
C ARG A 86 -16.42 4.23 -12.92
N ALA A 87 -16.23 3.85 -14.19
CA ALA A 87 -17.25 3.14 -14.97
C ALA A 87 -17.52 1.70 -14.50
N THR A 88 -16.59 1.07 -13.78
CA THR A 88 -16.72 -0.36 -13.39
C THR A 88 -16.61 -0.61 -11.89
N GLY A 89 -16.18 0.39 -11.11
CA GLY A 89 -15.88 0.24 -9.68
C GLY A 89 -14.65 -0.63 -9.37
N ARG A 90 -14.00 -1.23 -10.37
CA ARG A 90 -12.84 -2.12 -10.18
C ARG A 90 -11.57 -1.32 -9.88
N ARG A 91 -10.66 -1.89 -9.08
CA ARG A 91 -9.33 -1.31 -8.84
C ARG A 91 -8.59 -1.07 -10.17
N LYS A 92 -7.96 0.09 -10.28
CA LYS A 92 -7.16 0.47 -11.45
C LYS A 92 -5.94 -0.44 -11.59
N TYR A 93 -5.21 -0.64 -10.50
CA TYR A 93 -3.98 -1.42 -10.50
C TYR A 93 -4.27 -2.87 -10.19
N ARG A 94 -3.84 -3.75 -11.09
CA ARG A 94 -3.87 -5.21 -10.93
C ARG A 94 -2.52 -5.80 -10.55
N SER A 95 -1.46 -5.02 -10.69
CA SER A 95 -0.10 -5.43 -10.41
C SER A 95 0.70 -4.23 -9.94
N ALA A 96 1.61 -4.45 -9.00
CA ALA A 96 2.59 -3.46 -8.58
C ALA A 96 3.97 -4.09 -8.45
N TYR A 97 4.97 -3.28 -8.74
CA TYR A 97 6.36 -3.57 -8.46
C TYR A 97 6.84 -2.58 -7.40
N ILE A 98 7.20 -3.08 -6.23
CA ILE A 98 7.66 -2.27 -5.10
C ILE A 98 9.07 -2.73 -4.73
N GLN A 99 10.06 -1.90 -5.01
CA GLN A 99 11.45 -2.16 -4.67
C GLN A 99 11.78 -1.48 -3.34
N VAL A 100 12.10 -2.28 -2.32
CA VAL A 100 12.33 -1.79 -0.96
C VAL A 100 13.67 -2.32 -0.43
N PRO A 101 14.52 -1.48 0.18
CA PRO A 101 15.76 -1.93 0.79
C PRO A 101 15.53 -2.90 1.97
N ARG A 102 16.58 -3.64 2.34
CA ARG A 102 16.53 -4.56 3.49
C ARG A 102 16.13 -3.83 4.78
N LYS A 103 15.50 -4.56 5.72
CA LYS A 103 15.05 -4.07 7.03
C LYS A 103 13.93 -3.01 7.05
N ASN A 104 13.19 -2.87 5.95
CA ASN A 104 12.04 -1.93 5.84
C ASN A 104 10.68 -2.67 5.90
N ALA A 105 10.58 -3.70 6.74
CA ALA A 105 9.32 -4.43 6.99
C ALA A 105 8.56 -4.99 5.76
N LYS A 106 9.24 -5.17 4.61
CA LYS A 106 8.58 -5.58 3.35
C LYS A 106 7.75 -6.88 3.45
N SER A 107 8.23 -7.87 4.20
CA SER A 107 7.50 -9.13 4.41
C SER A 107 6.29 -8.94 5.32
N THR A 108 6.39 -8.04 6.31
CA THR A 108 5.28 -7.71 7.22
C THR A 108 4.14 -7.05 6.46
N VAL A 109 4.44 -6.04 5.63
CA VAL A 109 3.40 -5.36 4.85
C VAL A 109 2.80 -6.25 3.76
N ALA A 110 3.57 -7.20 3.20
CA ALA A 110 3.04 -8.20 2.28
C ALA A 110 2.06 -9.16 2.97
N ALA A 111 2.37 -9.60 4.20
CA ALA A 111 1.46 -10.43 5.00
C ALA A 111 0.17 -9.68 5.35
N ILE A 112 0.26 -8.42 5.78
CA ILE A 112 -0.92 -7.57 6.06
C ILE A 112 -1.80 -7.41 4.81
N LEU A 113 -1.19 -7.23 3.63
CA LEU A 113 -1.94 -7.17 2.38
C LEU A 113 -2.66 -8.49 2.08
N ALA A 114 -1.97 -9.62 2.22
CA ALA A 114 -2.57 -10.94 2.05
C ALA A 114 -3.74 -11.15 3.02
N ASP A 115 -3.54 -10.90 4.31
CA ASP A 115 -4.57 -11.06 5.34
C ASP A 115 -5.78 -10.15 5.07
N TRP A 116 -5.55 -8.91 4.62
CA TRP A 116 -6.63 -8.01 4.21
C TRP A 116 -7.49 -8.62 3.10
N PHE A 117 -6.87 -9.14 2.04
CA PHE A 117 -7.61 -9.80 0.97
C PHE A 117 -8.32 -11.06 1.45
N LEU A 118 -7.72 -11.80 2.38
CA LEU A 118 -8.31 -13.03 2.90
C LEU A 118 -9.56 -12.78 3.77
N VAL A 119 -9.55 -11.74 4.61
CA VAL A 119 -10.56 -11.58 5.68
C VAL A 119 -11.47 -10.37 5.52
N MET A 120 -11.07 -9.35 4.75
CA MET A 120 -11.80 -8.08 4.64
C MET A 120 -12.41 -7.83 3.26
N GLU A 121 -11.92 -8.49 2.22
CA GLU A 121 -12.43 -8.33 0.85
C GLU A 121 -13.44 -9.42 0.51
N ASP A 122 -14.47 -9.03 -0.23
CA ASP A 122 -15.48 -9.98 -0.70
C ASP A 122 -14.96 -10.85 -1.86
N GLY A 123 -15.57 -12.02 -2.02
CA GLY A 123 -15.30 -12.96 -3.11
C GLY A 123 -14.25 -14.03 -2.76
N GLN A 124 -14.04 -14.96 -3.68
CA GLN A 124 -13.04 -16.01 -3.52
C GLN A 124 -11.65 -15.46 -3.84
N GLN A 125 -10.77 -15.44 -2.83
CA GLN A 125 -9.41 -14.94 -2.95
C GLN A 125 -8.42 -16.10 -2.78
N ASP A 126 -7.80 -16.50 -3.88
CA ASP A 126 -6.69 -17.46 -3.83
C ASP A 126 -5.37 -16.68 -3.74
N ILE A 127 -4.72 -16.77 -2.57
CA ILE A 127 -3.51 -16.02 -2.26
C ILE A 127 -2.30 -16.95 -2.33
N TYR A 128 -1.34 -16.59 -3.18
CA TYR A 128 -0.11 -17.34 -3.39
C TYR A 128 1.11 -16.48 -3.06
N THR A 129 2.05 -17.04 -2.30
CA THR A 129 3.38 -16.46 -2.07
C THR A 129 4.42 -17.23 -2.86
N ALA A 130 5.35 -16.51 -3.49
CA ALA A 130 6.47 -17.09 -4.22
C ALA A 130 7.77 -16.40 -3.78
N ALA A 131 8.79 -17.20 -3.54
CA ALA A 131 10.12 -16.75 -3.16
C ALA A 131 11.19 -17.64 -3.82
N VAL A 132 12.45 -17.22 -3.73
CA VAL A 132 13.58 -17.96 -4.33
C VAL A 132 13.77 -19.34 -3.67
N SER A 133 13.46 -19.47 -2.38
CA SER A 133 13.41 -20.75 -1.69
C SER A 133 12.09 -20.97 -0.97
N ARG A 134 11.72 -22.24 -0.77
CA ARG A 134 10.51 -22.62 -0.03
C ARG A 134 10.51 -22.07 1.39
N ASP A 135 11.66 -22.09 2.07
CA ASP A 135 11.79 -21.56 3.44
C ASP A 135 11.62 -20.03 3.52
N GLN A 136 11.69 -19.33 2.37
CA GLN A 136 11.45 -17.90 2.28
C GLN A 136 10.00 -17.55 1.89
N ALA A 137 9.26 -18.51 1.33
CA ALA A 137 7.87 -18.34 0.89
C ALA A 137 6.89 -18.53 2.05
#